data_AF-A0A814ELL5-F1
#
_entry.id   AF-A0A814ELL5-F1
#
_cell.length_a   1.000
_cell.length_b   1.000
_cell.length_c   1.000
_cell.angle_alpha   90.00
_cell.angle_beta   90.00
_cell.angle_gamma   90.00
#
_symmetry.space_group_name_H-M   'P 1'
#
loop_
_entity.id
_entity.type
_entity.pdbx_description
1 polymer ?
#
loop_
_entity_poly.entity_id
_entity_poly.type
_entity_poly.pdbx_seq_one_letter_code
_entity_poly.pdbx_strand_id
1 'polypeptide(L)'
;MLLNGSPHTLQNSNSKYQTTKFEEKNRILDHDVYEYGVEYTPKNKEDNSTVVHYGRRQLLINEIEFLTLALKSLVKDFNKSELLQKEIVVIYAGASPGYHFLVLSEFFPFIKFILYDKKIINFIFGDKQYRKNFTINQTFINKSIAENLKKEYPEDKFICLFISDIRRSNKSEEIVEEDMDLQAEIHEILKPYKSFLKFRLPYFNNEKKNKKYLDGTLFFLIYGNPSTSETRLLVDKNAKTRDYDCSRYENQMYYFNNFDRTDCFQHDIHALGIDHCYDCRAHVYILDQYKKIFENVEKMFFPNNFELSRKTIKELVDYINKVTNASSTIINFRYNFENQLYDCVYNFTKIKFGQIIDKEFLNSLRKRNDDDHTLSYRLNRIRI
;
A
#
# COMPACT_ATOMS: atom_id res chain seq x y z
N MET A 1 24.63 -8.27 -23.30
CA MET A 1 24.83 -8.40 -21.85
C MET A 1 23.53 -8.96 -21.28
N LEU A 2 23.49 -10.23 -20.88
CA LEU A 2 22.25 -10.88 -20.43
C LEU A 2 21.89 -10.33 -19.04
N LEU A 3 20.90 -9.44 -18.98
CA LEU A 3 20.33 -8.96 -17.72
C LEU A 3 19.53 -10.11 -17.10
N ASN A 4 20.19 -10.96 -16.31
CA ASN A 4 19.53 -11.85 -15.36
C ASN A 4 18.95 -10.96 -14.24
N GLY A 5 17.79 -10.36 -14.47
CA GLY A 5 17.19 -9.37 -13.58
C GLY A 5 15.66 -9.46 -13.53
N SER A 6 15.06 -8.67 -12.65
CA SER A 6 13.61 -8.48 -12.64
C SER A 6 13.22 -7.50 -13.75
N PRO A 7 12.17 -7.79 -14.56
CA PRO A 7 11.63 -6.82 -15.51
C PRO A 7 11.19 -5.50 -14.86
N HIS A 8 10.96 -5.46 -13.54
CA HIS A 8 10.56 -4.26 -12.82
C HIS A 8 11.71 -3.30 -12.55
N THR A 9 12.94 -3.79 -12.63
CA THR A 9 14.15 -3.07 -12.23
C THR A 9 14.91 -2.45 -13.40
N LEU A 10 14.47 -2.72 -14.64
CA LEU A 10 15.18 -2.37 -15.87
C LEU A 10 15.41 -0.86 -16.07
N GLN A 11 14.62 0.00 -15.42
CA GLN A 11 14.80 1.46 -15.52
C GLN A 11 16.12 1.96 -14.90
N ASN A 12 16.77 1.17 -14.04
CA ASN A 12 18.06 1.50 -13.44
C ASN A 12 19.12 0.48 -13.88
N SER A 13 20.03 0.90 -14.77
CA SER A 13 21.14 0.07 -15.24
C SER A 13 22.15 -0.30 -14.15
N ASN A 14 22.16 0.45 -13.04
CA ASN A 14 23.02 0.22 -11.88
C ASN A 14 22.28 -0.54 -10.76
N SER A 15 21.12 -1.16 -11.05
CA SER A 15 20.36 -1.97 -10.10
C SER A 15 21.26 -3.03 -9.44
N LYS A 16 21.19 -3.11 -8.12
CA LYS A 16 21.97 -4.07 -7.31
C LYS A 16 21.13 -5.29 -6.98
N TYR A 17 21.80 -6.42 -6.81
CA TYR A 17 21.20 -7.62 -6.24
C TYR A 17 21.59 -7.75 -4.77
N GLN A 18 20.68 -7.38 -3.88
CA GLN A 18 20.86 -7.36 -2.44
C GLN A 18 20.63 -8.76 -1.85
N THR A 19 21.69 -9.34 -1.29
CA THR A 19 21.64 -10.62 -0.54
C THR A 19 21.51 -10.39 0.96
N THR A 20 21.68 -9.15 1.43
CA THR A 20 21.45 -8.79 2.82
C THR A 20 19.99 -9.01 3.20
N LYS A 21 19.77 -9.40 4.45
CA LYS A 21 18.43 -9.61 5.00
C LYS A 21 17.57 -8.36 4.81
N PHE A 22 16.39 -8.54 4.20
CA PHE A 22 15.37 -7.50 4.13
C PHE A 22 14.65 -7.37 5.47
N GLU A 23 14.62 -6.16 6.01
CA GLU A 23 14.16 -5.82 7.35
C GLU A 23 13.19 -4.64 7.31
N GLU A 24 12.59 -4.30 8.45
CA GLU A 24 11.64 -3.20 8.58
C GLU A 24 12.21 -1.85 8.13
N LYS A 25 13.50 -1.59 8.39
CA LYS A 25 14.19 -0.38 7.92
C LYS A 25 14.14 -0.22 6.39
N ASN A 26 14.02 -1.31 5.63
CA ASN A 26 13.88 -1.23 4.18
C ASN A 26 12.49 -0.74 3.76
N ARG A 27 11.50 -0.76 4.67
CA ARG A 27 10.14 -0.28 4.45
C ARG A 27 9.93 1.18 4.88
N ILE A 28 10.87 1.75 5.63
CA ILE A 28 10.73 3.05 6.28
C ILE A 28 11.57 4.09 5.56
N LEU A 29 10.99 5.26 5.32
CA LEU A 29 11.74 6.45 4.93
C LEU A 29 12.43 7.02 6.18
N ASP A 30 13.72 6.74 6.31
CA ASP A 30 14.57 7.29 7.35
C ASP A 30 15.25 8.57 6.83
N HIS A 31 14.93 9.71 7.43
CA HIS A 31 15.46 10.98 6.97
C HIS A 31 16.98 11.07 7.10
N ASP A 32 17.60 10.34 8.03
CA ASP A 32 19.04 10.41 8.27
C ASP A 32 19.83 9.56 7.26
N VAL A 33 19.17 8.61 6.59
CA VAL A 33 19.80 7.68 5.63
C VAL A 33 19.79 8.22 4.20
N TYR A 34 18.72 8.90 3.78
CA TYR A 34 18.63 9.42 2.41
C TYR A 34 19.29 10.80 2.33
N GLU A 35 20.52 10.82 1.79
CA GLU A 35 21.34 12.02 1.62
C GLU A 35 20.74 13.06 0.66
N TYR A 36 21.10 14.33 0.90
CA TYR A 36 20.68 15.53 0.15
C TYR A 36 21.27 15.65 -1.28
N GLY A 37 21.85 14.59 -1.83
CA GLY A 37 22.67 14.67 -3.05
C GLY A 37 21.91 14.54 -4.38
N VAL A 38 20.65 14.08 -4.35
CA VAL A 38 19.86 13.86 -5.58
C VAL A 38 18.63 14.77 -5.56
N GLU A 39 18.68 15.80 -6.40
CA GLU A 39 17.55 16.70 -6.60
C GLU A 39 16.48 16.05 -7.47
N TYR A 40 15.22 16.29 -7.10
CA TYR A 40 14.09 15.84 -7.89
C TYR A 40 14.13 16.43 -9.30
N THR A 41 13.91 15.56 -10.28
CA THR A 41 13.71 15.95 -11.67
C THR A 41 12.36 15.40 -12.16
N PRO A 42 11.47 16.25 -12.71
CA PRO A 42 10.25 15.78 -13.35
C PRO A 42 10.55 14.72 -14.41
N LYS A 43 9.77 13.64 -14.40
CA LYS A 43 9.92 12.54 -15.35
C LYS A 43 9.44 12.96 -16.75
N ASN A 44 10.28 12.76 -17.75
CA ASN A 44 9.93 12.98 -19.15
C ASN A 44 9.13 11.80 -19.72
N LYS A 45 8.42 12.04 -20.83
CA LYS A 45 7.68 10.97 -21.51
C LYS A 45 8.58 9.86 -22.03
N GLU A 46 9.84 10.16 -22.33
CA GLU A 46 10.78 9.19 -22.90
C GLU A 46 11.50 8.36 -21.82
N ASP A 47 11.31 8.68 -20.55
CA ASP A 47 11.99 8.01 -19.45
C ASP A 47 11.45 6.60 -19.20
N ASN A 48 12.36 5.71 -18.83
CA ASN A 48 12.04 4.35 -18.42
C ASN A 48 11.11 4.33 -17.21
N SER A 49 10.12 3.45 -17.22
CA SER A 49 9.17 3.26 -16.12
C SER A 49 8.78 1.80 -16.04
N THR A 50 9.61 1.01 -15.35
CA THR A 50 9.54 -0.46 -15.34
C THR A 50 8.93 -0.99 -14.05
N VAL A 51 8.98 -0.20 -12.97
CA VAL A 51 8.33 -0.48 -11.70
C VAL A 51 6.82 -0.67 -11.86
N VAL A 52 6.24 -1.62 -11.14
CA VAL A 52 4.82 -1.96 -11.24
C VAL A 52 3.96 -1.03 -10.41
N HIS A 53 2.91 -0.52 -11.05
CA HIS A 53 1.76 0.04 -10.33
C HIS A 53 0.61 -0.97 -10.30
N TYR A 54 0.15 -1.34 -9.10
CA TYR A 54 -1.02 -2.19 -8.92
C TYR A 54 -1.86 -1.70 -7.73
N GLY A 55 -2.67 -0.66 -7.95
CA GLY A 55 -3.40 0.05 -6.87
C GLY A 55 -4.24 -0.84 -5.94
N ARG A 56 -4.95 -1.86 -6.46
CA ARG A 56 -5.72 -2.78 -5.59
C ARG A 56 -4.83 -3.62 -4.67
N ARG A 57 -3.69 -4.12 -5.19
CA ARG A 57 -2.72 -4.90 -4.43
C ARG A 57 -1.93 -4.02 -3.46
N GLN A 58 -1.60 -2.80 -3.88
CA GLN A 58 -0.99 -1.77 -3.04
C GLN A 58 -1.82 -1.57 -1.76
N LEU A 59 -3.10 -1.18 -1.87
CA LEU A 59 -3.93 -0.91 -0.69
C LEU A 59 -3.99 -2.11 0.26
N LEU A 60 -4.36 -3.28 -0.27
CA LEU A 60 -4.48 -4.51 0.51
C LEU A 60 -3.21 -4.81 1.34
N ILE A 61 -2.04 -4.82 0.71
CA ILE A 61 -0.83 -5.27 1.40
C ILE A 61 -0.30 -4.22 2.37
N ASN A 62 -0.38 -2.92 2.03
CA ASN A 62 0.01 -1.86 2.97
C ASN A 62 -0.92 -1.87 4.21
N GLU A 63 -2.20 -2.20 4.05
CA GLU A 63 -3.15 -2.30 5.18
C GLU A 63 -2.94 -3.58 6.00
N ILE A 64 -2.54 -4.71 5.38
CA ILE A 64 -2.06 -5.89 6.12
C ILE A 64 -0.82 -5.53 6.95
N GLU A 65 0.12 -4.76 6.39
CA GLU A 65 1.31 -4.29 7.11
C GLU A 65 0.91 -3.45 8.33
N PHE A 66 0.03 -2.47 8.16
CA PHE A 66 -0.46 -1.65 9.26
C PHE A 66 -1.11 -2.47 10.37
N LEU A 67 -2.08 -3.33 10.03
CA LEU A 67 -2.79 -4.12 11.04
C LEU A 67 -1.87 -5.10 11.75
N THR A 68 -0.88 -5.66 11.04
CA THR A 68 0.19 -6.49 11.63
C THR A 68 1.04 -5.70 12.62
N LEU A 69 1.46 -4.48 12.26
CA LEU A 69 2.25 -3.59 13.14
C LEU A 69 1.45 -3.13 14.37
N ALA A 70 0.16 -2.84 14.18
CA ALA A 70 -0.74 -2.51 15.27
C ALA A 70 -0.86 -3.67 16.27
N LEU A 71 -1.09 -4.90 15.80
CA LEU A 71 -1.16 -6.08 16.66
C LEU A 71 0.15 -6.35 17.40
N LYS A 72 1.30 -6.20 16.73
CA LYS A 72 2.62 -6.30 17.37
C LYS A 72 2.79 -5.31 18.52
N SER A 73 2.25 -4.11 18.38
CA SER A 73 2.33 -3.09 19.43
C SER A 73 1.33 -3.39 20.56
N LEU A 74 0.13 -3.87 20.23
CA LEU A 74 -0.89 -4.23 21.21
C LEU A 74 -0.42 -5.34 22.16
N VAL A 75 0.23 -6.39 21.64
CA VAL A 75 0.74 -7.49 22.47
C VAL A 75 1.91 -7.07 23.38
N LYS A 76 2.55 -5.95 23.08
CA LYS A 76 3.60 -5.36 23.90
C LYS A 76 3.01 -4.43 24.97
N ASP A 77 2.02 -3.63 24.59
CA ASP A 77 1.50 -2.55 25.42
C ASP A 77 0.40 -3.01 26.39
N PHE A 78 -0.28 -4.12 26.09
CA PHE A 78 -1.36 -4.66 26.90
C PHE A 78 -1.09 -6.10 27.29
N ASN A 79 -1.53 -6.48 28.49
CA ASN A 79 -1.52 -7.88 28.87
C ASN A 79 -2.69 -8.65 28.21
N LYS A 80 -2.59 -9.99 28.22
CA LYS A 80 -3.58 -10.88 27.60
C LYS A 80 -5.00 -10.65 28.11
N SER A 81 -5.19 -10.43 29.41
CA SER A 81 -6.51 -10.25 30.00
C SER A 81 -7.16 -8.94 29.54
N GLU A 82 -6.38 -7.85 29.46
CA GLU A 82 -6.86 -6.56 28.98
C GLU A 82 -7.27 -6.62 27.51
N LEU A 83 -6.47 -7.28 26.68
CA LEU A 83 -6.77 -7.45 25.26
C LEU A 83 -8.04 -8.26 25.01
N LEU A 84 -8.27 -9.33 25.78
CA LEU A 84 -9.46 -10.17 25.64
C LEU A 84 -10.77 -9.49 26.10
N GLN A 85 -10.67 -8.38 26.84
CA GLN A 85 -11.81 -7.60 27.29
C GLN A 85 -12.18 -6.46 26.32
N LYS A 86 -11.38 -6.25 25.27
CA LYS A 86 -11.58 -5.16 24.30
C LYS A 86 -11.81 -5.70 22.90
N GLU A 87 -12.71 -5.04 22.18
CA GLU A 87 -12.91 -5.29 20.75
C GLU A 87 -12.00 -4.38 19.92
N ILE A 88 -11.47 -4.88 18.79
CA ILE A 88 -10.65 -4.08 17.89
C ILE A 88 -11.55 -3.54 16.77
N VAL A 89 -11.56 -2.21 16.62
CA VAL A 89 -12.34 -1.52 15.59
C VAL A 89 -11.42 -0.71 14.68
N VAL A 90 -11.60 -0.84 13.38
CA VAL A 90 -10.95 0.00 12.36
C VAL A 90 -11.98 0.99 11.83
N ILE A 91 -11.75 2.28 12.07
CA ILE A 91 -12.45 3.36 11.39
C ILE A 91 -11.69 3.68 10.10
N TYR A 92 -12.34 3.58 8.95
CA TYR A 92 -11.72 3.77 7.65
C TYR A 92 -12.37 4.94 6.91
N ALA A 93 -11.58 5.96 6.55
CA ALA A 93 -12.00 7.09 5.74
C ALA A 93 -11.50 6.97 4.30
N GLY A 94 -12.38 7.14 3.30
CA GLY A 94 -12.03 6.97 1.88
C GLY A 94 -12.07 5.51 1.44
N ALA A 95 -13.10 4.77 1.86
CA ALA A 95 -13.19 3.32 1.69
C ALA A 95 -13.58 2.85 0.26
N SER A 96 -14.07 3.73 -0.63
CA SER A 96 -14.49 3.30 -1.98
C SER A 96 -13.28 3.05 -2.88
N PRO A 97 -13.28 1.99 -3.72
CA PRO A 97 -14.39 1.08 -4.00
C PRO A 97 -14.53 -0.11 -3.05
N GLY A 98 -13.54 -0.36 -2.19
CA GLY A 98 -13.62 -1.31 -1.07
C GLY A 98 -13.43 -2.79 -1.36
N TYR A 99 -12.97 -3.17 -2.56
CA TYR A 99 -12.81 -4.58 -2.95
C TYR A 99 -11.91 -5.41 -2.01
N HIS A 100 -10.91 -4.78 -1.39
CA HIS A 100 -9.93 -5.46 -0.57
C HIS A 100 -10.39 -5.68 0.89
N PHE A 101 -11.48 -5.05 1.34
CA PHE A 101 -11.96 -5.20 2.71
C PHE A 101 -12.42 -6.62 3.03
N LEU A 102 -13.04 -7.32 2.07
CA LEU A 102 -13.40 -8.72 2.29
C LEU A 102 -12.15 -9.55 2.60
N VAL A 103 -11.07 -9.33 1.84
CA VAL A 103 -9.78 -9.99 2.07
C VAL A 103 -9.20 -9.60 3.42
N LEU A 104 -9.25 -8.32 3.81
CA LEU A 104 -8.80 -7.89 5.13
C LEU A 104 -9.59 -8.55 6.27
N SER A 105 -10.91 -8.70 6.13
CA SER A 105 -11.71 -9.42 7.13
C SER A 105 -11.42 -10.91 7.18
N GLU A 106 -10.92 -11.49 6.08
CA GLU A 106 -10.43 -12.85 6.10
C GLU A 106 -9.07 -12.94 6.80
N PHE A 107 -8.15 -11.98 6.60
CA PHE A 107 -6.86 -11.95 7.32
C PHE A 107 -7.01 -11.60 8.81
N PHE A 108 -8.01 -10.79 9.16
CA PHE A 108 -8.26 -10.27 10.51
C PHE A 108 -9.74 -10.41 10.89
N PRO A 109 -10.25 -11.64 11.10
CA PRO A 109 -11.69 -11.93 11.27
C PRO A 109 -12.32 -11.39 12.55
N PHE A 110 -11.51 -10.92 13.49
CA PHE A 110 -11.93 -10.34 14.77
C PHE A 110 -12.04 -8.81 14.75
N ILE A 111 -11.65 -8.16 13.65
CA ILE A 111 -11.71 -6.70 13.52
C ILE A 111 -13.09 -6.29 13.00
N LYS A 112 -13.71 -5.32 13.69
CA LYS A 112 -14.88 -4.61 13.19
C LYS A 112 -14.43 -3.43 12.32
N PHE A 113 -14.90 -3.35 11.09
CA PHE A 113 -14.59 -2.30 10.13
C PHE A 113 -15.76 -1.31 9.99
N ILE A 114 -15.51 -0.04 10.30
CA ILE A 114 -16.46 1.06 10.12
C ILE A 114 -15.99 1.91 8.95
N LEU A 115 -16.65 1.74 7.79
CA LEU A 115 -16.21 2.27 6.51
C LEU A 115 -16.99 3.52 6.14
N TYR A 116 -16.26 4.60 5.79
CA TYR A 116 -16.81 5.86 5.32
C TYR A 116 -16.31 6.20 3.93
N ASP A 117 -17.24 6.42 3.00
CA ASP A 117 -16.97 7.05 1.70
C ASP A 117 -18.27 7.63 1.12
N LYS A 118 -18.20 8.74 0.38
CA LYS A 118 -19.38 9.26 -0.34
C LYS A 118 -19.74 8.40 -1.55
N LYS A 119 -18.74 7.79 -2.21
CA LYS A 119 -18.95 6.90 -3.34
C LYS A 119 -19.45 5.56 -2.86
N ILE A 120 -20.14 4.85 -3.76
CA ILE A 120 -20.62 3.51 -3.48
C ILE A 120 -19.42 2.60 -3.18
N ILE A 121 -19.53 1.87 -2.08
CA ILE A 121 -18.58 0.84 -1.67
C ILE A 121 -19.13 -0.48 -2.23
N ASN A 122 -18.49 -0.95 -3.31
CA ASN A 122 -18.96 -2.06 -4.11
C ASN A 122 -18.14 -3.30 -3.80
N PHE A 123 -18.55 -4.07 -2.78
CA PHE A 123 -18.11 -5.45 -2.68
C PHE A 123 -19.29 -6.36 -2.30
N ILE A 124 -19.40 -7.47 -3.01
CA ILE A 124 -20.48 -8.44 -2.83
C ILE A 124 -20.16 -9.24 -1.59
N PHE A 125 -20.97 -9.06 -0.53
CA PHE A 125 -20.99 -10.01 0.57
C PHE A 125 -21.59 -11.32 0.10
N GLY A 126 -20.72 -12.31 -0.19
CA GLY A 126 -21.15 -13.68 -0.49
C GLY A 126 -21.75 -14.39 0.73
N ASP A 127 -21.42 -13.97 1.95
CA ASP A 127 -21.87 -14.59 3.19
C ASP A 127 -22.37 -13.56 4.22
N LYS A 128 -23.45 -13.91 4.93
CA LYS A 128 -24.00 -13.12 6.06
C LYS A 128 -22.99 -12.97 7.19
N GLN A 129 -22.05 -13.90 7.37
CA GLN A 129 -21.05 -13.82 8.43
C GLN A 129 -20.16 -12.58 8.31
N TYR A 130 -19.69 -12.26 7.09
CA TYR A 130 -18.85 -11.09 6.84
C TYR A 130 -19.59 -9.80 7.15
N ARG A 131 -20.88 -9.71 6.81
CA ARG A 131 -21.69 -8.50 7.05
C ARG A 131 -21.70 -8.02 8.50
N LYS A 132 -21.51 -8.91 9.48
CA LYS A 132 -21.51 -8.54 10.91
C LYS A 132 -20.29 -7.70 11.30
N ASN A 133 -19.17 -7.89 10.61
CA ASN A 133 -17.93 -7.19 10.89
C ASN A 133 -17.83 -5.84 10.18
N PHE A 134 -18.81 -5.48 9.34
CA PHE A 134 -18.78 -4.23 8.59
C PHE A 134 -19.95 -3.31 8.95
N THR A 135 -19.65 -2.04 9.12
CA THR A 135 -20.63 -0.95 9.10
C THR A 135 -20.24 -0.02 7.97
N ILE A 136 -21.15 0.21 7.01
CA ILE A 136 -20.88 1.00 5.82
C ILE A 136 -21.70 2.28 5.87
N ASN A 137 -21.02 3.42 5.77
CA ASN A 137 -21.61 4.74 5.80
C ASN A 137 -21.29 5.49 4.50
N GLN A 138 -22.32 5.80 3.72
CA GLN A 138 -22.18 6.49 2.43
C GLN A 138 -22.06 8.01 2.58
N THR A 139 -21.07 8.46 3.36
CA THR A 139 -20.79 9.88 3.60
C THR A 139 -19.29 10.12 3.79
N PHE A 140 -18.88 11.38 3.65
CA PHE A 140 -17.54 11.78 4.07
C PHE A 140 -17.49 11.83 5.60
N ILE A 141 -16.43 11.26 6.17
CA ILE A 141 -16.11 11.52 7.57
C ILE A 141 -15.76 13.00 7.74
N ASN A 142 -16.17 13.57 8.87
CA ASN A 142 -15.88 14.94 9.25
C ASN A 142 -15.73 15.00 10.78
N LYS A 143 -15.43 16.19 11.31
CA LYS A 143 -15.30 16.44 12.75
C LYS A 143 -16.46 15.91 13.58
N SER A 144 -17.70 16.24 13.22
CA SER A 144 -18.89 15.83 13.99
C SER A 144 -19.06 14.32 14.01
N ILE A 145 -18.80 13.65 12.88
CA ILE A 145 -18.80 12.18 12.80
C ILE A 145 -17.69 11.59 13.68
N ALA A 146 -16.48 12.15 13.65
CA ALA A 146 -15.38 11.70 14.50
C ALA A 146 -15.71 11.83 15.99
N GLU A 147 -16.34 12.94 16.40
CA GLU A 147 -16.79 13.15 17.79
C GLU A 147 -17.84 12.11 18.21
N ASN A 148 -18.76 11.75 17.31
CA ASN A 148 -19.75 10.71 17.58
C ASN A 148 -19.13 9.32 17.65
N LEU A 149 -18.22 9.00 16.72
CA LEU A 149 -17.50 7.73 16.71
C LEU A 149 -16.68 7.53 18.00
N LYS A 150 -16.05 8.59 18.51
CA LYS A 150 -15.34 8.53 19.80
C LYS A 150 -16.26 8.13 20.96
N LYS A 151 -17.51 8.61 20.95
CA LYS A 151 -18.52 8.25 21.96
C LYS A 151 -19.06 6.84 21.75
N GLU A 152 -19.25 6.43 20.50
CA GLU A 152 -19.75 5.11 20.12
C GLU A 152 -18.74 3.99 20.43
N TYR A 153 -17.44 4.30 20.26
CA TYR A 153 -16.33 3.36 20.46
C TYR A 153 -15.40 3.83 21.60
N PRO A 154 -15.86 3.80 22.87
CA PRO A 154 -15.07 4.29 23.99
C PRO A 154 -13.88 3.37 24.31
N GLU A 155 -12.77 3.96 24.75
CA GLU A 155 -11.47 3.29 24.90
C GLU A 155 -11.45 2.17 25.95
N ASP A 156 -12.36 2.19 26.92
CA ASP A 156 -12.51 1.13 27.94
C ASP A 156 -12.97 -0.18 27.30
N LYS A 157 -13.74 -0.13 26.22
CA LYS A 157 -14.29 -1.30 25.52
C LYS A 157 -13.64 -1.57 24.16
N PHE A 158 -13.11 -0.54 23.50
CA PHE A 158 -12.60 -0.65 22.14
C PHE A 158 -11.15 -0.20 22.03
N ILE A 159 -10.40 -0.96 21.23
CA ILE A 159 -9.12 -0.54 20.68
C ILE A 159 -9.42 0.03 19.29
N CYS A 160 -9.42 1.35 19.19
CA CYS A 160 -9.68 2.04 17.93
C CYS A 160 -8.41 2.17 17.09
N LEU A 161 -8.47 1.72 15.85
CA LEU A 161 -7.48 1.97 14.80
C LEU A 161 -8.12 2.87 13.74
N PHE A 162 -7.32 3.76 13.13
CA PHE A 162 -7.82 4.66 12.10
C PHE A 162 -7.00 4.53 10.81
N ILE A 163 -7.66 4.35 9.68
CA ILE A 163 -7.03 4.36 8.36
C ILE A 163 -7.66 5.47 7.52
N SER A 164 -6.82 6.29 6.90
CA SER A 164 -7.26 7.36 6.00
C SER A 164 -6.65 7.17 4.61
N ASP A 165 -7.51 7.01 3.61
CA ASP A 165 -7.19 7.14 2.19
C ASP A 165 -8.11 8.17 1.52
N ILE A 166 -8.46 9.24 2.26
CA ILE A 166 -9.26 10.34 1.73
C ILE A 166 -8.58 10.91 0.49
N ARG A 167 -9.38 11.07 -0.57
CA ARG A 167 -8.94 11.70 -1.81
C ARG A 167 -10.11 12.40 -2.48
N ARG A 168 -10.08 13.74 -2.50
CA ARG A 168 -11.02 14.52 -3.31
C ARG A 168 -10.65 14.49 -4.80
N SER A 169 -11.64 14.68 -5.66
CA SER A 169 -11.52 14.46 -7.12
C SER A 169 -10.66 15.50 -7.83
N ASN A 170 -10.58 16.71 -7.29
CA ASN A 170 -9.71 17.76 -7.80
C ASN A 170 -8.30 17.57 -7.20
N LYS A 171 -7.26 17.73 -8.03
CA LYS A 171 -5.87 17.31 -7.73
C LYS A 171 -4.94 18.50 -7.48
N SER A 172 -5.46 19.65 -7.07
CA SER A 172 -4.60 20.77 -6.68
C SER A 172 -3.80 20.40 -5.42
N GLU A 173 -2.62 21.00 -5.27
CA GLU A 173 -1.78 20.83 -4.08
C GLU A 173 -2.49 21.33 -2.81
N GLU A 174 -3.31 22.38 -2.93
CA GLU A 174 -4.19 22.89 -1.85
C GLU A 174 -5.15 21.82 -1.32
N ILE A 175 -5.78 21.04 -2.22
CA ILE A 175 -6.71 19.99 -1.81
C ILE A 175 -5.99 18.86 -1.11
N VAL A 176 -4.76 18.56 -1.51
CA VAL A 176 -3.95 17.56 -0.80
C VAL A 176 -3.59 18.05 0.59
N GLU A 177 -3.21 19.32 0.74
CA GLU A 177 -2.94 19.90 2.05
C GLU A 177 -4.19 19.86 2.94
N GLU A 178 -5.35 20.25 2.43
CA GLU A 178 -6.62 20.16 3.15
C GLU A 178 -7.03 18.72 3.48
N ASP A 179 -6.79 17.74 2.59
CA ASP A 179 -7.06 16.31 2.86
C ASP A 179 -6.15 15.80 4.00
N MET A 180 -4.88 16.23 4.02
CA MET A 180 -3.96 15.96 5.13
C MET A 180 -4.44 16.62 6.43
N ASP A 181 -4.86 17.88 6.40
CA ASP A 181 -5.30 18.57 7.62
C ASP A 181 -6.57 17.93 8.19
N LEU A 182 -7.52 17.53 7.35
CA LEU A 182 -8.72 16.82 7.77
C LEU A 182 -8.40 15.48 8.46
N GLN A 183 -7.52 14.65 7.89
CA GLN A 183 -7.20 13.37 8.52
C GLN A 183 -6.43 13.56 9.85
N ALA A 184 -5.65 14.65 9.99
CA ALA A 184 -4.99 14.98 11.26
C ALA A 184 -5.99 15.45 12.32
N GLU A 185 -6.96 16.27 11.93
CA GLU A 185 -8.06 16.68 12.82
C GLU A 185 -8.87 15.45 13.28
N ILE A 186 -9.20 14.54 12.37
CA ILE A 186 -9.91 13.29 12.71
C ILE A 186 -9.09 12.44 13.67
N HIS A 187 -7.77 12.30 13.47
CA HIS A 187 -6.89 11.59 14.38
C HIS A 187 -6.94 12.19 15.81
N GLU A 188 -6.81 13.51 15.94
CA GLU A 188 -6.83 14.19 17.25
C GLU A 188 -8.19 14.04 17.96
N ILE A 189 -9.28 14.07 17.20
CA ILE A 189 -10.63 13.87 17.76
C ILE A 189 -10.80 12.42 18.23
N LEU A 190 -10.56 11.46 17.33
CA LEU A 190 -10.77 10.03 17.61
C LEU A 190 -9.83 9.51 18.70
N LYS A 191 -8.60 10.04 18.78
CA LYS A 191 -7.50 9.51 19.60
C LYS A 191 -7.33 8.00 19.45
N PRO A 192 -7.22 7.49 18.20
CA PRO A 192 -7.08 6.07 17.97
C PRO A 192 -5.76 5.58 18.57
N TYR A 193 -5.68 4.30 18.94
CA TYR A 193 -4.44 3.68 19.42
C TYR A 193 -3.30 3.87 18.41
N LYS A 194 -3.59 3.63 17.12
CA LYS A 194 -2.70 3.98 16.00
C LYS A 194 -3.50 4.44 14.79
N SER A 195 -2.86 5.23 13.93
CA SER A 195 -3.39 5.60 12.61
C SER A 195 -2.44 5.26 11.48
N PHE A 196 -3.02 4.97 10.33
CA PHE A 196 -2.31 4.81 9.07
C PHE A 196 -2.87 5.80 8.05
N LEU A 197 -2.13 6.89 7.88
CA LEU A 197 -2.60 8.05 7.14
C LEU A 197 -1.95 8.08 5.76
N LYS A 198 -2.73 8.43 4.73
CA LYS A 198 -2.17 8.82 3.44
C LYS A 198 -1.26 10.03 3.61
N PHE A 199 0.00 9.91 3.22
CA PHE A 199 0.95 11.00 3.39
C PHE A 199 1.60 11.34 2.06
N ARG A 200 1.35 12.56 1.58
CA ARG A 200 2.02 13.12 0.41
C ARG A 200 2.16 14.60 0.63
N LEU A 201 3.37 15.07 0.90
CA LEU A 201 3.59 16.49 1.02
C LEU A 201 3.27 17.19 -0.32
N PRO A 202 2.65 18.37 -0.26
CA PRO A 202 2.38 19.16 -1.45
C PRO A 202 3.68 19.58 -2.14
N TYR A 203 3.64 19.61 -3.48
CA TYR A 203 4.70 20.14 -4.32
C TYR A 203 4.61 21.66 -4.32
N PHE A 204 5.58 22.30 -3.71
CA PHE A 204 5.66 23.75 -3.74
C PHE A 204 6.68 24.17 -4.79
N ASN A 205 6.25 24.99 -5.75
CA ASN A 205 7.12 25.61 -6.74
C ASN A 205 8.01 26.68 -6.08
N ASN A 206 8.87 26.27 -5.14
CA ASN A 206 9.82 27.06 -4.36
C ASN A 206 9.26 28.06 -3.33
N GLU A 207 7.94 28.19 -3.14
CA GLU A 207 7.35 29.21 -2.25
C GLU A 207 7.15 28.78 -0.78
N LYS A 208 6.83 27.52 -0.53
CA LYS A 208 6.62 26.97 0.82
C LYS A 208 7.49 25.73 0.96
N LYS A 209 8.50 25.77 1.83
CA LYS A 209 9.44 24.64 1.98
C LYS A 209 9.05 23.67 3.06
N ASN A 210 8.19 24.08 3.99
CA ASN A 210 7.85 23.29 5.16
C ASN A 210 6.35 23.10 5.34
N LYS A 211 5.94 21.93 5.83
CA LYS A 211 4.58 21.61 6.27
C LYS A 211 4.62 21.07 7.70
N LYS A 212 3.99 21.80 8.62
CA LYS A 212 3.71 21.29 9.96
C LYS A 212 2.61 20.23 9.90
N TYR A 213 2.89 19.03 10.41
CA TYR A 213 1.96 17.91 10.38
C TYR A 213 2.20 16.92 11.53
N LEU A 214 1.38 15.86 11.66
CA LEU A 214 1.58 14.79 12.63
C LEU A 214 2.93 14.10 12.41
N ASP A 215 3.63 13.82 13.52
CA ASP A 215 4.87 13.06 13.52
C ASP A 215 4.60 11.55 13.60
N GLY A 216 5.49 10.75 13.03
CA GLY A 216 5.31 9.31 12.94
C GLY A 216 6.31 8.64 12.02
N THR A 217 6.10 7.34 11.78
CA THR A 217 6.97 6.55 10.89
C THR A 217 6.40 6.54 9.48
N LEU A 218 7.19 6.96 8.50
CA LEU A 218 6.80 6.99 7.09
C LEU A 218 7.15 5.66 6.41
N PHE A 219 6.16 4.94 5.92
CA PHE A 219 6.33 3.68 5.20
C PHE A 219 6.23 3.89 3.69
N PHE A 220 7.17 3.34 2.93
CA PHE A 220 7.14 3.32 1.47
C PHE A 220 5.95 2.51 0.96
N LEU A 221 5.28 3.00 -0.09
CA LEU A 221 4.23 2.23 -0.75
C LEU A 221 4.81 1.08 -1.56
N ILE A 222 4.31 -0.14 -1.33
CA ILE A 222 4.51 -1.22 -2.31
C ILE A 222 3.54 -1.10 -3.48
N TYR A 223 3.99 -1.43 -4.69
CA TYR A 223 3.18 -1.35 -5.93
C TYR A 223 2.56 0.05 -6.19
N GLY A 224 3.16 1.07 -5.57
CA GLY A 224 2.86 2.48 -5.79
C GLY A 224 3.08 2.91 -7.23
N ASN A 225 2.53 4.05 -7.62
CA ASN A 225 2.87 4.64 -8.92
C ASN A 225 4.41 4.84 -9.00
N PRO A 226 5.07 4.59 -10.15
CA PRO A 226 6.53 4.61 -10.26
C PRO A 226 7.21 5.90 -9.81
N SER A 227 6.52 7.05 -9.91
CA SER A 227 7.06 8.36 -9.51
C SER A 227 6.29 8.96 -8.33
N THR A 228 5.68 8.13 -7.49
CA THR A 228 4.88 8.62 -6.37
C THR A 228 5.74 9.19 -5.25
N SER A 229 5.42 10.38 -4.77
CA SER A 229 5.90 10.87 -3.47
C SER A 229 4.96 10.49 -2.33
N GLU A 230 3.94 9.67 -2.57
CA GLU A 230 3.06 9.19 -1.50
C GLU A 230 3.75 8.10 -0.67
N THR A 231 3.62 8.20 0.64
CA THR A 231 3.95 7.21 1.65
C THR A 231 2.72 6.99 2.56
N ARG A 232 2.84 6.07 3.51
CA ARG A 232 1.86 5.91 4.59
C ARG A 232 2.49 6.31 5.92
N LEU A 233 1.88 7.26 6.61
CA LEU A 233 2.34 7.73 7.91
C LEU A 233 1.66 6.90 9.01
N LEU A 234 2.46 6.13 9.75
CA LEU A 234 2.06 5.44 10.96
C LEU A 234 2.18 6.39 12.15
N VAL A 235 1.04 6.71 12.78
CA VAL A 235 0.93 7.71 13.85
C VAL A 235 0.44 7.06 15.13
N ASP A 236 1.08 7.37 16.25
CA ASP A 236 0.64 6.96 17.58
C ASP A 236 -0.43 7.90 18.14
N LYS A 237 -1.28 7.39 19.05
CA LYS A 237 -2.38 8.13 19.69
C LYS A 237 -2.08 9.56 20.14
N ASN A 238 -0.89 9.78 20.71
CA ASN A 238 -0.47 11.06 21.27
C ASN A 238 0.67 11.68 20.44
N ALA A 239 0.67 11.46 19.13
CA ALA A 239 1.70 11.96 18.26
C ALA A 239 1.84 13.47 18.37
N LYS A 240 3.09 13.93 18.38
CA LYS A 240 3.41 15.34 18.31
C LYS A 240 3.26 15.82 16.88
N THR A 241 3.50 17.11 16.68
CA THR A 241 3.67 17.66 15.33
C THR A 241 5.14 17.81 15.00
N ARG A 242 5.48 17.63 13.72
CA ARG A 242 6.79 17.83 13.12
C ARG A 242 6.66 18.83 11.97
N ASP A 243 7.68 19.65 11.81
CA ASP A 243 7.83 20.48 10.60
C ASP A 243 8.59 19.69 9.54
N TYR A 244 7.89 19.29 8.48
CA TYR A 244 8.46 18.49 7.40
C TYR A 244 9.00 19.40 6.30
N ASP A 245 10.28 19.22 5.95
CA ASP A 245 10.89 19.82 4.77
C ASP A 245 10.37 19.09 3.51
N CYS A 246 9.51 19.77 2.75
CA CYS A 246 8.87 19.25 1.56
C CYS A 246 9.89 18.93 0.46
N SER A 247 10.90 19.78 0.28
CA SER A 247 11.95 19.59 -0.74
C SER A 247 12.83 18.39 -0.39
N ARG A 248 13.22 18.26 0.88
CA ARG A 248 13.94 17.06 1.35
C ARG A 248 13.11 15.81 1.11
N TYR A 249 11.85 15.80 1.54
CA TYR A 249 10.97 14.64 1.37
C TYR A 249 10.81 14.24 -0.10
N GLU A 250 10.62 15.22 -0.98
CA GLU A 250 10.52 15.00 -2.42
C GLU A 250 11.78 14.36 -3.00
N ASN A 251 12.96 14.91 -2.69
CA ASN A 251 14.26 14.39 -3.11
C ASN A 251 14.48 12.96 -2.62
N GLN A 252 14.11 12.65 -1.38
CA GLN A 252 14.25 11.31 -0.81
C GLN A 252 13.30 10.30 -1.50
N MET A 253 12.06 10.69 -1.77
CA MET A 253 11.13 9.85 -2.53
C MET A 253 11.55 9.67 -3.98
N TYR A 254 12.15 10.69 -4.59
CA TYR A 254 12.74 10.59 -5.92
C TYR A 254 13.89 9.58 -5.92
N TYR A 255 14.79 9.67 -4.94
CA TYR A 255 15.90 8.73 -4.82
C TYR A 255 15.38 7.30 -4.65
N PHE A 256 14.48 7.07 -3.69
CA PHE A 256 13.90 5.75 -3.47
C PHE A 256 13.28 5.17 -4.76
N ASN A 257 12.44 5.93 -5.46
CA ASN A 257 11.74 5.43 -6.65
C ASN A 257 12.66 5.10 -7.84
N ASN A 258 13.80 5.80 -7.97
CA ASN A 258 14.70 5.64 -9.12
C ASN A 258 15.91 4.75 -8.84
N PHE A 259 16.28 4.57 -7.57
CA PHE A 259 17.44 3.78 -7.17
C PHE A 259 17.00 2.59 -6.31
N ASP A 260 16.64 2.78 -5.04
CA ASP A 260 16.43 1.67 -4.10
C ASP A 260 15.25 0.75 -4.46
N ARG A 261 14.12 1.31 -4.92
CA ARG A 261 12.94 0.55 -5.36
C ARG A 261 13.23 -0.28 -6.61
N THR A 262 14.25 0.10 -7.36
CA THR A 262 14.70 -0.58 -8.58
C THR A 262 15.83 -1.57 -8.32
N ASP A 263 16.22 -1.80 -7.07
CA ASP A 263 17.10 -2.92 -6.71
C ASP A 263 16.34 -4.25 -6.67
N CYS A 264 17.08 -5.33 -6.85
CA CYS A 264 16.61 -6.69 -6.59
C CYS A 264 17.00 -7.14 -5.18
N PHE A 265 16.15 -7.92 -4.53
CA PHE A 265 16.34 -8.43 -3.18
C PHE A 265 16.05 -9.94 -3.13
N GLN A 266 16.98 -10.70 -2.57
CA GLN A 266 16.86 -12.15 -2.51
C GLN A 266 15.70 -12.63 -1.63
N HIS A 267 14.97 -13.63 -2.10
CA HIS A 267 14.02 -14.45 -1.32
C HIS A 267 13.72 -15.78 -2.02
N ASP A 268 13.20 -16.76 -1.28
CA ASP A 268 12.96 -18.12 -1.80
C ASP A 268 11.50 -18.38 -2.24
N ILE A 269 10.67 -17.33 -2.28
CA ILE A 269 9.26 -17.48 -2.66
C ILE A 269 9.10 -17.49 -4.18
N HIS A 270 8.73 -18.66 -4.71
CA HIS A 270 8.40 -18.86 -6.13
C HIS A 270 6.87 -18.92 -6.31
N ALA A 271 6.25 -17.77 -6.54
CA ALA A 271 4.81 -17.64 -6.81
C ALA A 271 4.58 -16.80 -8.08
N LEU A 272 3.43 -16.98 -8.74
CA LEU A 272 3.09 -16.20 -9.92
C LEU A 272 2.99 -14.70 -9.59
N GLY A 273 3.60 -13.85 -10.44
CA GLY A 273 3.62 -12.40 -10.22
C GLY A 273 4.45 -11.94 -9.02
N ILE A 274 5.30 -12.82 -8.48
CA ILE A 274 6.34 -12.47 -7.51
C ILE A 274 7.69 -12.69 -8.19
N ASP A 275 8.53 -11.67 -8.12
CA ASP A 275 9.93 -11.69 -8.52
C ASP A 275 10.78 -11.03 -7.44
N HIS A 276 12.04 -10.74 -7.73
CA HIS A 276 12.96 -10.22 -6.73
C HIS A 276 12.97 -8.69 -6.65
N CYS A 277 12.03 -7.94 -7.26
CA CYS A 277 12.02 -6.49 -7.09
C CYS A 277 11.68 -6.07 -5.65
N TYR A 278 11.95 -4.81 -5.31
CA TYR A 278 11.60 -4.23 -4.01
C TYR A 278 10.15 -4.52 -3.59
N ASP A 279 9.17 -4.25 -4.48
CA ASP A 279 7.75 -4.36 -4.15
C ASP A 279 7.34 -5.82 -3.85
N CYS A 280 7.87 -6.77 -4.61
CA CYS A 280 7.62 -8.21 -4.42
C CYS A 280 8.33 -8.73 -3.16
N ARG A 281 9.56 -8.31 -2.89
CA ARG A 281 10.25 -8.65 -1.64
C ARG A 281 9.53 -8.08 -0.42
N ALA A 282 9.10 -6.82 -0.49
CA ALA A 282 8.36 -6.16 0.57
C ALA A 282 7.02 -6.86 0.84
N HIS A 283 6.30 -7.28 -0.21
CA HIS A 283 5.11 -8.12 -0.08
C HIS A 283 5.41 -9.40 0.71
N VAL A 284 6.43 -10.17 0.28
CA VAL A 284 6.84 -11.40 0.96
C VAL A 284 7.21 -11.14 2.42
N TYR A 285 7.94 -10.06 2.69
CA TYR A 285 8.30 -9.65 4.04
C TYR A 285 7.06 -9.36 4.90
N ILE A 286 6.08 -8.61 4.38
CA ILE A 286 4.85 -8.26 5.10
C ILE A 286 4.06 -9.52 5.47
N LEU A 287 3.93 -10.48 4.55
CA LEU A 287 3.26 -11.75 4.84
C LEU A 287 4.02 -12.60 5.86
N ASP A 288 5.36 -12.59 5.83
CA ASP A 288 6.19 -13.22 6.85
C ASP A 288 5.96 -12.59 8.24
N GLN A 289 5.87 -11.27 8.31
CA GLN A 289 5.53 -10.57 9.56
C GLN A 289 4.11 -10.88 10.04
N TYR A 290 3.15 -10.99 9.13
CA TYR A 290 1.78 -11.41 9.44
C TYR A 290 1.76 -12.83 10.06
N LYS A 291 2.49 -13.78 9.47
CA LYS A 291 2.58 -15.14 10.03
C LYS A 291 3.17 -15.16 11.43
N LYS A 292 4.26 -14.42 11.65
CA LYS A 292 4.91 -14.31 12.97
C LYS A 292 3.99 -13.74 14.04
N ILE A 293 3.23 -12.68 13.73
CA ILE A 293 2.29 -12.14 14.70
C ILE A 293 1.13 -13.10 14.93
N PHE A 294 0.63 -13.76 13.88
CA PHE A 294 -0.44 -14.75 14.00
C PHE A 294 -0.08 -15.84 15.01
N GLU A 295 1.11 -16.43 14.91
CA GLU A 295 1.57 -17.49 15.83
C GLU A 295 1.54 -17.05 17.30
N ASN A 296 1.77 -15.76 17.56
CA ASN A 296 1.73 -15.18 18.91
C ASN A 296 0.30 -14.93 19.42
N VAL A 297 -0.64 -14.58 18.53
CA VAL A 297 -1.98 -14.12 18.92
C VAL A 297 -3.13 -15.05 18.51
N GLU A 298 -2.85 -16.17 17.86
CA GLU A 298 -3.84 -17.12 17.33
C GLU A 298 -4.90 -17.46 18.36
N LYS A 299 -4.46 -17.94 19.53
CA LYS A 299 -5.36 -18.38 20.61
C LYS A 299 -6.18 -17.25 21.25
N MET A 300 -5.84 -16.00 20.97
CA MET A 300 -6.52 -14.83 21.54
C MET A 300 -7.59 -14.29 20.60
N PHE A 301 -7.25 -14.12 19.33
CA PHE A 301 -8.09 -13.37 18.39
C PHE A 301 -8.66 -14.23 17.26
N PHE A 302 -8.12 -15.42 17.01
CA PHE A 302 -8.48 -16.20 15.84
C PHE A 302 -9.35 -17.42 16.19
N PRO A 303 -10.30 -17.79 15.31
CA PRO A 303 -11.06 -19.03 15.47
C PRO A 303 -10.15 -20.28 15.46
N ASN A 304 -10.51 -21.31 16.22
CA ASN A 304 -9.75 -22.57 16.35
C ASN A 304 -9.42 -23.29 15.01
N ASN A 305 -10.16 -22.99 13.94
CA ASN A 305 -9.97 -23.56 12.60
C ASN A 305 -9.65 -22.50 11.54
N PHE A 306 -8.97 -21.42 11.92
CA PHE A 306 -8.60 -20.36 10.98
C PHE A 306 -7.62 -20.89 9.91
N GLU A 307 -8.07 -20.97 8.66
CA GLU A 307 -7.32 -21.66 7.59
C GLU A 307 -6.17 -20.83 7.00
N LEU A 308 -6.32 -19.50 6.93
CA LEU A 308 -5.37 -18.61 6.27
C LEU A 308 -3.99 -18.63 6.94
N SER A 309 -3.94 -18.78 8.26
CA SER A 309 -2.66 -18.85 8.97
C SER A 309 -1.83 -20.10 8.67
N ARG A 310 -2.52 -21.20 8.34
CA ARG A 310 -1.87 -22.47 8.01
C ARG A 310 -1.23 -22.44 6.63
N LYS A 311 -1.63 -21.50 5.77
CA LYS A 311 -1.04 -21.30 4.44
C LYS A 311 0.41 -20.87 4.57
N THR A 312 1.28 -21.47 3.76
CA THR A 312 2.63 -20.98 3.49
C THR A 312 2.58 -19.59 2.86
N ILE A 313 3.71 -18.86 2.85
CA ILE A 313 3.78 -17.54 2.19
C ILE A 313 3.41 -17.64 0.71
N LYS A 314 3.86 -18.71 0.03
CA LYS A 314 3.49 -18.98 -1.36
C LYS A 314 1.97 -19.12 -1.53
N GLU A 315 1.32 -19.91 -0.67
CA GLU A 315 -0.13 -20.11 -0.72
C GLU A 315 -0.92 -18.84 -0.38
N LEU A 316 -0.40 -17.99 0.52
CA LEU A 316 -0.99 -16.66 0.79
C LEU A 316 -0.90 -15.76 -0.44
N VAL A 317 0.25 -15.73 -1.12
CA VAL A 317 0.40 -15.01 -2.39
C VAL A 317 -0.55 -15.55 -3.45
N ASP A 318 -0.66 -16.87 -3.61
CA ASP A 318 -1.55 -17.50 -4.58
C ASP A 318 -3.03 -17.18 -4.27
N TYR A 319 -3.39 -17.17 -2.98
CA TYR A 319 -4.71 -16.73 -2.53
C TYR A 319 -4.95 -15.24 -2.86
N ILE A 320 -4.00 -14.34 -2.57
CA ILE A 320 -4.10 -12.92 -2.91
C ILE A 320 -4.22 -12.74 -4.42
N ASN A 321 -3.45 -13.48 -5.22
CA ASN A 321 -3.53 -13.47 -6.68
C ASN A 321 -4.93 -13.84 -7.17
N LYS A 322 -5.54 -14.87 -6.58
CA LYS A 322 -6.90 -15.31 -6.92
C LYS A 322 -7.93 -14.22 -6.60
N VAL A 323 -7.94 -13.69 -5.38
CA VAL A 323 -8.96 -12.72 -4.95
C VAL A 323 -8.81 -11.34 -5.60
N THR A 324 -7.58 -10.97 -6.00
CA THR A 324 -7.32 -9.72 -6.73
C THR A 324 -7.45 -9.86 -8.24
N ASN A 325 -7.77 -11.06 -8.75
CA ASN A 325 -7.79 -11.41 -10.17
C ASN A 325 -6.49 -11.00 -10.90
N ALA A 326 -5.35 -11.33 -10.28
CA ALA A 326 -4.02 -10.94 -10.74
C ALA A 326 -3.69 -11.50 -12.13
N SER A 327 -4.24 -12.66 -12.50
CA SER A 327 -4.03 -13.28 -13.83
C SER A 327 -4.60 -12.47 -14.98
N SER A 328 -5.64 -11.67 -14.73
CA SER A 328 -6.25 -10.77 -15.71
C SER A 328 -5.83 -9.32 -15.53
N THR A 329 -4.97 -9.03 -14.55
CA THR A 329 -4.48 -7.67 -14.30
C THR A 329 -3.39 -7.34 -15.31
N ILE A 330 -3.66 -6.33 -16.12
CA ILE A 330 -2.75 -5.83 -17.13
C ILE A 330 -1.85 -4.75 -16.52
N ILE A 331 -0.54 -4.93 -16.67
CA ILE A 331 0.48 -3.94 -16.30
C ILE A 331 1.06 -3.33 -17.58
N ASN A 332 1.30 -2.02 -17.53
CA ASN A 332 1.95 -1.27 -18.59
C ASN A 332 3.29 -0.78 -18.07
N PHE A 333 4.32 -0.86 -18.91
CA PHE A 333 5.62 -0.28 -18.61
C PHE A 333 6.29 0.27 -19.86
N ARG A 334 7.25 1.16 -19.64
CA ARG A 334 8.04 1.78 -20.70
C ARG A 334 9.51 1.49 -20.50
N TYR A 335 10.19 1.10 -21.57
CA TYR A 335 11.61 0.78 -21.51
C TYR A 335 12.31 1.12 -22.82
N ASN A 336 13.41 1.87 -22.73
CA ASN A 336 14.32 2.18 -23.81
C ASN A 336 15.38 1.07 -23.89
N PHE A 337 15.34 0.31 -24.98
CA PHE A 337 16.27 -0.76 -25.26
C PHE A 337 16.94 -0.47 -26.60
N GLU A 338 18.27 -0.38 -26.62
CA GLU A 338 19.06 -0.09 -27.82
C GLU A 338 18.61 1.19 -28.56
N ASN A 339 18.32 2.26 -27.83
CA ASN A 339 17.81 3.56 -28.34
C ASN A 339 16.41 3.47 -28.98
N GLN A 340 15.68 2.39 -28.76
CA GLN A 340 14.29 2.25 -29.16
C GLN A 340 13.39 2.21 -27.92
N LEU A 341 12.41 3.10 -27.87
CA LEU A 341 11.41 3.12 -26.81
C LEU A 341 10.34 2.05 -27.05
N TYR A 342 10.12 1.19 -26.04
CA TYR A 342 9.08 0.17 -26.03
C TYR A 342 7.99 0.52 -25.02
N ASP A 343 6.76 0.63 -25.50
CA ASP A 343 5.56 0.60 -24.65
C ASP A 343 5.05 -0.84 -24.56
N CYS A 344 5.27 -1.46 -23.41
CA CYS A 344 5.00 -2.88 -23.17
C CYS A 344 3.76 -3.08 -22.30
N VAL A 345 3.03 -4.15 -22.58
CA VAL A 345 1.82 -4.56 -21.87
C VAL A 345 1.91 -6.05 -21.55
N TYR A 346 1.67 -6.42 -20.30
CA TYR A 346 1.72 -7.83 -19.90
C TYR A 346 0.75 -8.14 -18.74
N ASN A 347 0.38 -9.40 -18.56
CA ASN A 347 -0.42 -9.83 -17.41
C ASN A 347 0.49 -9.98 -16.19
N PHE A 348 0.13 -9.39 -15.05
CA PHE A 348 0.94 -9.34 -13.83
C PHE A 348 1.62 -10.68 -13.48
N THR A 349 0.90 -11.79 -13.62
CA THR A 349 1.38 -13.15 -13.27
C THR A 349 2.37 -13.76 -14.26
N LYS A 350 2.61 -13.16 -15.44
CA LYS A 350 3.50 -13.70 -16.48
C LYS A 350 4.98 -13.43 -16.24
N ILE A 351 5.32 -12.56 -15.29
CA ILE A 351 6.70 -12.20 -15.01
C ILE A 351 7.40 -13.29 -14.23
N LYS A 352 8.67 -13.49 -14.57
CA LYS A 352 9.58 -14.34 -13.81
C LYS A 352 10.89 -13.60 -13.57
N PHE A 353 11.45 -13.78 -12.38
CA PHE A 353 12.84 -13.39 -12.13
C PHE A 353 13.79 -14.20 -13.04
N GLY A 354 14.85 -13.55 -13.52
CA GLY A 354 15.81 -14.18 -14.45
C GLY A 354 15.27 -14.36 -15.87
N GLN A 355 14.12 -13.76 -16.19
CA GLN A 355 13.62 -13.73 -17.55
C GLN A 355 14.57 -12.91 -18.43
N ILE A 356 15.02 -13.52 -19.54
CA ILE A 356 15.85 -12.83 -20.52
C ILE A 356 15.01 -11.73 -21.17
N ILE A 357 15.52 -10.50 -21.10
CA ILE A 357 14.90 -9.32 -21.71
C ILE A 357 15.68 -8.98 -22.98
N ASP A 358 15.19 -9.47 -24.10
CA ASP A 358 15.72 -9.20 -25.43
C ASP A 358 14.67 -8.56 -26.34
N LYS A 359 15.07 -8.27 -27.57
CA LYS A 359 14.21 -7.64 -28.58
C LYS A 359 12.98 -8.50 -28.91
N GLU A 360 13.11 -9.83 -28.90
CA GLU A 360 12.00 -10.74 -29.19
C GLU A 360 10.97 -10.70 -28.05
N PHE A 361 11.43 -10.77 -26.80
CA PHE A 361 10.60 -10.62 -25.62
C PHE A 361 9.87 -9.27 -25.61
N LEU A 362 10.60 -8.16 -25.80
CA LEU A 362 9.99 -6.83 -25.82
C LEU A 362 9.01 -6.66 -26.98
N ASN A 363 9.30 -7.21 -28.17
CA ASN A 363 8.36 -7.22 -29.28
C ASN A 363 7.10 -8.06 -28.97
N SER A 364 7.22 -9.16 -28.22
CA SER A 364 6.08 -9.97 -27.80
C SER A 364 5.14 -9.25 -26.84
N LEU A 365 5.66 -8.28 -26.08
CA LEU A 365 4.91 -7.46 -25.13
C LEU A 365 4.49 -6.10 -25.70
N ARG A 366 5.04 -5.72 -26.87
CA ARG A 366 4.79 -4.41 -27.45
C ARG A 366 3.30 -4.24 -27.68
N LYS A 367 2.77 -3.10 -27.24
CA LYS A 367 1.41 -2.70 -27.54
C LYS A 367 1.26 -2.64 -29.06
N ARG A 368 0.50 -3.57 -29.65
CA ARG A 368 0.19 -3.52 -31.09
C ARG A 368 -0.64 -2.26 -31.31
N ASN A 369 -0.23 -1.43 -32.27
CA ASN A 369 -0.95 -0.21 -32.64
C ASN A 369 -2.18 -0.51 -33.51
N ASP A 370 -2.35 -1.75 -33.97
CA ASP A 370 -3.49 -2.18 -34.75
C ASP A 370 -4.37 -3.17 -33.96
N ASP A 371 -5.66 -2.86 -33.99
CA ASP A 371 -6.83 -3.53 -33.43
C ASP A 371 -7.27 -3.20 -31.99
N ASP A 372 -8.41 -2.51 -31.97
CA ASP A 372 -9.41 -2.35 -30.91
C ASP A 372 -9.31 -1.15 -29.95
N HIS A 373 -9.77 -0.02 -30.48
CA HIS A 373 -10.50 1.04 -29.77
C HIS A 373 -11.68 0.54 -28.88
N THR A 374 -11.89 -0.77 -28.68
CA THR A 374 -12.92 -1.31 -27.78
C THR A 374 -12.41 -1.84 -26.44
N LEU A 375 -11.10 -1.96 -26.18
CA LEU A 375 -10.60 -2.47 -24.89
C LEU A 375 -10.35 -1.38 -23.82
N SER A 376 -10.10 -0.12 -24.20
CA SER A 376 -10.03 0.98 -23.23
C SER A 376 -11.41 1.55 -22.85
N TYR A 377 -12.46 1.24 -23.62
CA TYR A 377 -13.83 1.72 -23.38
C TYR A 377 -14.74 0.71 -22.68
N ARG A 378 -14.37 -0.57 -22.57
CA ARG A 378 -15.20 -1.60 -21.91
C ARG A 378 -15.06 -1.69 -20.38
N LEU A 379 -14.10 -0.98 -19.77
CA LEU A 379 -13.97 -0.94 -18.29
C LEU A 379 -14.72 0.23 -17.63
N ASN A 380 -15.32 1.14 -18.40
CA ASN A 380 -16.19 2.23 -17.90
C ASN A 380 -17.70 2.00 -18.13
N ARG A 381 -18.10 0.81 -18.59
CA ARG A 381 -19.51 0.41 -18.73
C ARG A 381 -19.75 -1.00 -18.19
N ILE A 382 -19.60 -1.17 -16.89
CA ILE A 382 -20.52 -2.03 -16.14
C ILE A 382 -21.13 -1.12 -15.07
N ARG A 383 -22.12 -0.33 -15.52
CA ARG A 383 -23.24 0.08 -14.68
C ARG A 383 -24.09 -1.17 -14.51
N ILE A 384 -24.20 -1.68 -13.28
CA ILE A 384 -25.40 -1.72 -12.43
C ILE A 384 -24.89 -2.04 -11.02
#